data_AF-A0A2C9L4C1-F1
#
_entry.id   AF-A0A2C9L4C1-F1
#
_cell.length_a   1.000
_cell.length_b   1.000
_cell.length_c   1.000
_cell.angle_alpha   90.00
_cell.angle_beta   90.00
_cell.angle_gamma   90.00
#
_symmetry.space_group_name_H-M   'P 1'
#
loop_
_entity.id
_entity.type
_entity.pdbx_description
1 polymer ?
#
loop_
_entity_poly.entity_id
_entity_poly.type
_entity_poly.pdbx_seq_one_letter_code
_entity_poly.pdbx_strand_id
1 'polypeptide(L)'
;MHNRFLFLCQEWSEFVHLHIKAWMRFHMDWLKFPGNLLTVTYSDLLQRPDVEVERILHFLKINTTKTQLACALCLGGKFKRSRSTVIEQTFPSLLQDVVTSAEELYKNIVRKTAS
;
A
#
# COMPACT_ATOMS: atom_id res chain seq x y z
N MET A 1 26.00 13.77 11.89
CA MET A 1 24.80 14.40 12.48
C MET A 1 23.69 14.31 11.44
N HIS A 2 22.68 13.46 11.67
CA HIS A 2 21.58 13.26 10.72
C HIS A 2 20.55 14.40 10.87
N ASN A 3 20.19 15.00 9.73
CA ASN A 3 19.34 16.19 9.60
C ASN A 3 17.87 15.89 9.97
N ARG A 4 17.52 15.93 11.27
CA ARG A 4 16.14 15.74 11.76
C ARG A 4 15.19 16.92 11.49
N PHE A 5 15.69 18.03 10.94
CA PHE A 5 14.92 19.27 10.79
C PHE A 5 14.18 19.42 9.46
N LEU A 6 14.43 18.56 8.47
CA LEU A 6 13.78 18.66 7.15
C LEU A 6 12.27 18.35 7.18
N PHE A 7 11.80 17.57 8.16
CA PHE A 7 10.40 17.16 8.26
C PHE A 7 9.50 18.11 9.06
N LEU A 8 10.07 19.18 9.63
CA LEU A 8 9.35 20.16 10.47
C LEU A 8 9.16 21.52 9.78
N CYS A 9 9.66 21.71 8.56
CA CYS A 9 9.45 22.97 7.84
C CYS A 9 8.00 23.07 7.33
N GLN A 10 7.47 24.29 7.29
CA GLN A 10 6.08 24.56 6.93
C GLN A 10 5.77 24.03 5.52
N GLU A 11 6.71 24.18 4.59
CA GLU A 11 6.60 23.72 3.22
C GLU A 11 6.42 22.21 3.13
N TRP A 12 7.13 21.45 3.98
CA TRP A 12 6.99 20.00 4.05
C TRP A 12 5.61 19.61 4.62
N SER A 13 5.15 20.28 5.66
CA SER A 13 3.83 20.03 6.23
C SER A 13 2.70 20.34 5.24
N GLU A 14 2.81 21.46 4.51
CA GLU A 14 1.86 21.84 3.47
C GLU A 14 1.86 20.86 2.30
N PHE A 15 3.06 20.45 1.85
CA PHE A 15 3.25 19.42 0.85
C PHE A 15 2.55 18.12 1.26
N VAL A 16 2.85 17.60 2.44
CA VAL A 16 2.26 16.35 2.94
C VAL A 16 0.74 16.47 3.06
N HIS A 17 0.22 17.57 3.61
CA HIS A 17 -1.23 17.78 3.73
C HIS A 17 -1.95 17.82 2.38
N LEU A 18 -1.38 18.52 1.40
CA LEU A 18 -1.92 18.57 0.05
C LEU A 18 -1.97 17.18 -0.60
N HIS A 19 -0.87 16.42 -0.47
CA HIS A 19 -0.76 15.09 -1.04
C HIS A 19 -1.64 14.06 -0.32
N ILE A 20 -1.78 14.11 1.01
CA ILE A 20 -2.69 13.24 1.76
C ILE A 20 -4.13 13.51 1.34
N LYS A 21 -4.55 14.79 1.24
CA LYS A 21 -5.90 15.12 0.76
C LYS A 21 -6.17 14.62 -0.66
N ALA A 22 -5.19 14.76 -1.56
CA ALA A 22 -5.30 14.26 -2.93
C ALA A 22 -5.39 12.73 -2.96
N TRP A 23 -4.53 12.05 -2.20
CA TRP A 23 -4.53 10.60 -2.04
C TRP A 23 -5.87 10.11 -1.50
N MET A 24 -6.37 10.71 -0.41
CA MET A 24 -7.66 10.35 0.18
C MET A 24 -8.80 10.50 -0.82
N ARG A 25 -8.89 11.63 -1.54
CA ARG A 25 -9.94 11.82 -2.56
C ARG A 25 -9.90 10.70 -3.62
N PHE A 26 -8.72 10.44 -4.18
CA PHE A 26 -8.55 9.40 -5.20
C PHE A 26 -8.96 8.02 -4.70
N HIS A 27 -8.54 7.62 -3.49
CA HIS A 27 -8.84 6.30 -2.95
C HIS A 27 -10.30 6.18 -2.49
N MET A 28 -10.89 7.24 -1.93
CA MET A 28 -12.30 7.23 -1.53
C MET A 28 -13.24 7.16 -2.74
N ASP A 29 -12.84 7.67 -3.91
CA ASP A 29 -13.65 7.52 -5.13
C ASP A 29 -13.74 6.06 -5.59
N TRP A 30 -12.73 5.22 -5.33
CA TRP A 30 -12.81 3.78 -5.58
C TRP A 30 -13.90 3.08 -4.77
N LEU A 31 -14.32 3.65 -3.63
CA LEU A 31 -15.43 3.11 -2.83
C LEU A 31 -16.80 3.27 -3.50
N LYS A 32 -16.89 4.16 -4.50
CA LYS A 32 -18.11 4.34 -5.32
C LYS A 32 -18.16 3.36 -6.49
N PHE A 33 -17.13 2.53 -6.67
CA PHE A 33 -17.10 1.54 -7.74
C PHE A 33 -18.24 0.52 -7.53
N PRO A 34 -19.13 0.33 -8.53
CA PRO A 34 -20.32 -0.51 -8.37
C PRO A 34 -20.02 -2.01 -8.44
N GLY A 35 -18.79 -2.39 -8.78
CA GLY A 35 -18.37 -3.78 -8.92
C GLY A 35 -17.60 -4.31 -7.72
N ASN A 36 -17.22 -5.58 -7.80
CA ASN A 36 -16.35 -6.19 -6.80
C ASN A 36 -14.98 -5.50 -6.82
N LEU A 37 -14.45 -5.18 -5.64
CA LEU A 37 -13.16 -4.52 -5.48
C LEU A 37 -12.26 -5.36 -4.57
N LEU A 38 -11.07 -5.71 -5.04
CA LEU A 38 -10.02 -6.30 -4.19
C LEU A 38 -9.03 -5.21 -3.79
N THR A 39 -8.81 -5.05 -2.49
CA THR A 39 -7.75 -4.19 -1.96
C THR A 39 -6.53 -5.03 -1.59
N VAL A 40 -5.36 -4.62 -2.06
CA VAL A 40 -4.06 -5.18 -1.74
C VAL A 40 -3.16 -4.05 -1.27
N THR A 41 -2.54 -4.19 -0.09
CA THR A 41 -1.59 -3.19 0.40
C THR A 41 -0.17 -3.57 0.01
N TYR A 42 0.68 -2.57 -0.22
CA TYR A 42 2.09 -2.81 -0.53
C TYR A 42 2.80 -3.56 0.60
N SER A 43 2.45 -3.23 1.85
CA SER A 43 3.00 -3.89 3.05
C SER A 43 2.65 -5.38 3.10
N ASP A 44 1.39 -5.73 2.86
CA ASP A 44 0.96 -7.14 2.84
C ASP A 44 1.63 -7.91 1.69
N LEU A 45 1.75 -7.27 0.52
CA LEU A 45 2.40 -7.85 -0.65
C LEU A 45 3.90 -8.09 -0.41
N LEU A 46 4.58 -7.24 0.37
CA LEU A 46 5.98 -7.46 0.76
C LEU A 46 6.13 -8.58 1.80
N GLN A 47 5.21 -8.67 2.77
CA GLN A 47 5.28 -9.64 3.86
C GLN A 47 4.90 -11.05 3.43
N ARG A 48 3.84 -11.18 2.61
CA ARG A 48 3.27 -12.46 2.15
C ARG A 48 2.89 -12.38 0.66
N PRO A 49 3.89 -12.26 -0.24
CA PRO A 49 3.64 -12.11 -1.67
C PRO A 49 2.89 -13.29 -2.28
N ASP A 50 3.14 -14.50 -1.78
CA ASP A 50 2.45 -15.72 -2.19
C ASP A 50 0.94 -15.64 -1.95
N VAL A 51 0.55 -15.25 -0.73
CA VAL A 51 -0.86 -15.13 -0.33
C VAL A 51 -1.55 -14.01 -1.11
N GLU A 52 -0.91 -12.85 -1.22
CA GLU A 52 -1.52 -11.69 -1.90
C GLU A 52 -1.65 -11.91 -3.42
N VAL A 53 -0.65 -12.53 -4.05
CA VAL A 53 -0.74 -12.90 -5.49
C VAL A 53 -1.83 -13.95 -5.71
N GLU A 54 -1.95 -14.95 -4.84
CA GLU A 54 -3.04 -15.93 -4.93
C GLU A 54 -4.42 -15.28 -4.79
N ARG A 55 -4.58 -14.33 -3.85
CA ARG A 55 -5.82 -13.56 -3.68
C ARG A 55 -6.18 -12.76 -4.94
N ILE A 56 -5.19 -12.14 -5.59
CA ILE A 56 -5.39 -11.41 -6.85
C ILE A 56 -5.86 -12.36 -7.95
N LEU A 57 -5.18 -13.50 -8.11
CA LEU A 57 -5.52 -14.48 -9.15
C LEU A 57 -6.93 -15.06 -8.95
N HIS A 58 -7.28 -15.38 -7.70
CA HIS A 58 -8.61 -15.84 -7.34
C HIS A 58 -9.69 -14.80 -7.65
N PHE A 59 -9.46 -13.54 -7.29
CA PHE A 59 -10.38 -12.44 -7.58
C PHE A 59 -10.60 -12.25 -9.09
N LEU A 60 -9.54 -12.40 -9.90
CA LEU A 60 -9.61 -12.36 -11.36
C LEU A 60 -10.16 -13.65 -11.99
N LYS A 61 -10.50 -14.67 -11.18
CA LYS A 61 -10.96 -15.99 -11.63
C LYS A 61 -9.96 -16.69 -12.56
N ILE A 62 -8.66 -16.51 -12.31
CA ILE A 62 -7.58 -17.14 -13.07
C ILE A 62 -7.13 -18.40 -12.34
N ASN A 63 -7.31 -19.55 -12.98
CA ASN A 63 -6.79 -20.82 -12.45
C ASN A 63 -5.28 -20.88 -12.62
N THR A 64 -4.57 -21.09 -11.51
CA THR A 64 -3.11 -21.15 -11.48
C THR A 64 -2.67 -22.38 -10.70
N THR A 65 -1.65 -23.07 -11.20
CA THR A 65 -1.02 -24.18 -10.48
C THR A 65 0.01 -23.67 -9.47
N LYS A 66 0.28 -24.45 -8.41
CA LYS A 66 1.32 -24.13 -7.43
C LYS A 66 2.68 -23.86 -8.08
N THR A 67 3.01 -24.59 -9.14
CA THR A 67 4.26 -24.42 -9.90
C THR A 67 4.33 -23.09 -10.64
N GLN A 68 3.22 -22.64 -11.23
CA GLN A 68 3.14 -21.34 -11.91
C GLN A 68 3.25 -20.19 -10.90
N LEU A 69 2.58 -20.31 -9.75
CA LEU A 69 2.68 -19.33 -8.66
C LEU A 69 4.13 -19.24 -8.15
N ALA A 70 4.77 -20.37 -7.88
CA ALA A 70 6.16 -20.42 -7.45
C ALA A 70 7.11 -19.80 -8.48
N CYS A 71 6.89 -20.04 -9.77
CA CYS A 71 7.66 -19.42 -10.85
C CYS A 71 7.54 -17.89 -10.84
N ALA A 72 6.31 -17.37 -10.72
CA ALA A 72 6.07 -15.93 -10.70
C ALA A 72 6.75 -15.23 -9.51
N LEU A 73 6.81 -15.91 -8.35
CA LEU A 73 7.44 -15.38 -7.13
C LEU A 73 8.98 -15.49 -7.16
N CYS A 74 9.53 -16.43 -7.92
CA CYS A 74 10.98 -16.65 -8.03
C CYS A 74 11.68 -15.60 -8.91
N LEU A 75 10.94 -14.97 -9.82
CA LEU A 75 11.48 -13.90 -10.66
C LEU A 75 11.67 -12.64 -9.80
N GLY A 76 12.92 -12.34 -9.44
CA GLY A 76 13.34 -11.11 -8.71
C GLY A 76 13.13 -9.80 -9.48
N GLY A 77 12.12 -9.74 -10.36
CA GLY A 77 11.74 -8.62 -11.19
C GLY A 77 12.78 -8.26 -12.25
N LYS A 78 12.33 -7.70 -13.38
CA LYS A 78 13.23 -6.87 -14.22
C LYS A 78 13.57 -5.55 -13.53
N PHE A 79 12.75 -5.13 -12.57
CA PHE A 79 12.96 -3.95 -11.74
C PHE A 79 13.79 -4.30 -10.50
N LYS A 80 15.10 -4.48 -10.71
CA LYS A 80 16.06 -4.57 -9.60
C LYS A 80 16.27 -3.18 -9.03
N ARG A 81 15.38 -2.72 -8.15
CA ARG A 81 15.77 -1.68 -7.21
C ARG A 81 16.71 -2.36 -6.22
N SER A 82 17.95 -1.88 -6.10
CA SER A 82 18.77 -2.30 -4.96
C SER A 82 17.92 -2.11 -3.72
N ARG A 83 17.98 -3.07 -2.79
CA ARG A 83 17.51 -2.80 -1.42
C ARG A 83 18.33 -1.60 -0.96
N SER A 84 17.76 -0.40 -1.11
CA SER A 84 18.17 0.73 -0.31
C SER A 84 18.04 0.19 1.10
N THR A 85 19.16 0.07 1.80
CA THR A 85 19.20 -0.15 3.23
C THR A 85 18.35 0.94 3.82
N VAL A 86 17.08 0.60 4.05
CA VAL A 86 16.13 1.23 4.93
C VAL A 86 16.44 2.72 5.06
N ILE A 87 15.76 3.56 4.28
CA ILE A 87 15.39 4.85 4.85
C ILE A 87 14.58 4.44 6.07
N GLU A 88 15.26 4.36 7.21
CA GLU A 88 14.67 4.15 8.52
C GLU A 88 13.51 5.12 8.53
N GLN A 89 12.30 4.58 8.58
CA GLN A 89 11.06 5.31 8.46
C GLN A 89 11.03 6.32 9.60
N THR A 90 11.74 7.43 9.40
CA THR A 90 11.79 8.57 10.30
C THR A 90 10.66 9.47 9.85
N PHE A 91 9.48 8.87 9.63
CA PHE A 91 8.27 9.64 9.64
C PHE A 91 8.12 10.06 11.11
N PRO A 92 7.93 11.36 11.38
CA PRO A 92 7.45 11.79 12.69
C PRO A 92 6.25 10.91 13.05
N SER A 93 6.14 10.47 14.31
CA SER A 93 5.05 9.57 14.76
C SER A 93 3.67 10.00 14.28
N LEU A 94 3.45 11.32 14.21
CA LEU A 94 2.24 11.94 13.67
C LEU A 94 1.90 11.49 12.23
N LEU A 95 2.89 11.38 11.33
CA LEU A 95 2.64 10.94 9.95
C LEU A 95 2.40 9.44 9.87
N GLN A 96 3.03 8.65 10.74
CA GLN A 96 2.76 7.22 10.88
C GLN A 96 1.30 7.01 11.29
N ASP A 97 0.83 7.75 12.31
CA ASP A 97 -0.53 7.66 12.82
C ASP A 97 -1.57 8.05 11.76
N VAL A 98 -1.30 9.09 10.96
CA VAL A 98 -2.19 9.51 9.87
C VAL A 98 -2.29 8.44 8.79
N VAL A 99 -1.16 7.86 8.37
CA VAL A 99 -1.15 6.81 7.34
C VAL A 99 -1.87 5.55 7.86
N THR A 100 -1.55 5.09 9.07
CA THR A 100 -2.19 3.91 9.66
C THR A 100 -3.69 4.12 9.88
N SER A 101 -4.10 5.30 10.35
CA SER A 101 -5.52 5.63 10.52
C SER A 101 -6.27 5.66 9.19
N ALA A 102 -5.66 6.21 8.14
CA ALA A 102 -6.24 6.24 6.80
C ALA A 102 -6.36 4.83 6.20
N GLU A 103 -5.34 3.98 6.38
CA GLU A 103 -5.37 2.59 5.95
C GLU A 103 -6.46 1.77 6.67
N GLU A 104 -6.57 1.90 8.00
CA GLU A 104 -7.58 1.18 8.78
C GLU A 104 -8.99 1.67 8.46
N LEU A 105 -9.20 2.98 8.30
CA LEU A 105 -10.47 3.52 7.85
C LEU A 105 -10.86 2.93 6.49
N TYR A 106 -9.94 2.93 5.54
CA TYR A 106 -10.19 2.39 4.19
C TYR A 106 -10.52 0.90 4.24
N LYS A 107 -9.71 0.09 4.95
CA LYS A 107 -9.96 -1.36 5.12
C LYS A 107 -11.31 -1.64 5.77
N ASN A 108 -11.70 -0.86 6.78
CA ASN A 108 -12.98 -1.02 7.46
C ASN A 108 -14.16 -0.66 6.56
N ILE A 109 -14.04 0.38 5.72
CA ILE A 109 -15.09 0.72 4.78
C ILE A 109 -15.23 -0.39 3.73
N VAL A 110 -14.13 -0.84 3.12
CA VAL A 110 -14.15 -1.92 2.13
C VAL A 110 -14.73 -3.22 2.68
N ARG A 111 -14.42 -3.59 3.93
CA ARG A 111 -15.01 -4.77 4.58
C ARG A 111 -16.52 -4.64 4.79
N LYS A 112 -17.01 -3.44 5.11
CA LYS A 112 -18.44 -3.17 5.34
C LYS A 112 -19.26 -3.14 4.05
N THR A 113 -18.69 -2.67 2.93
CA THR A 113 -19.38 -2.66 1.64
C THR A 113 -19.33 -3.99 0.90
N ALA A 114 -18.47 -4.92 1.31
CA ALA A 114 -18.40 -6.28 0.76
C ALA A 114 -19.31 -7.30 1.47
N SER A 115 -20.05 -6.88 2.51
CA SER A 115 -20.97 -7.72 3.31
C SER A 115 -22.42 -7.29 3.13
#